data_AF-A0A3C1TMF6-F1
#
_entry.id   AF-A0A3C1TMF6-F1
#
_cell.length_a   1.000
_cell.length_b   1.000
_cell.length_c   1.000
_cell.angle_alpha   90.00
_cell.angle_beta   90.00
_cell.angle_gamma   90.00
#
_symmetry.space_group_name_H-M   'P 1'
#
loop_
_entity.id
_entity.type
_entity.pdbx_description
1 polymer ?
#
loop_
_entity_poly.entity_id
_entity_poly.type
_entity_poly.pdbx_seq_one_letter_code
_entity_poly.pdbx_strand_id
1 'polypeptide(L)'
;MSDNKKIYIYLGSGIIFLVIVFLLMNKFLFSKDVVNLGKEQDKTVTVVDEQNQDTILFEGSPYVPVDNQEQFESDLSSYSDYLENKPLEFNQYRKVEEDLNGDGKKENISIEFKQIDYSYVAILHVDNIVTTTPGHVPSGHFGIVDIDKSDNQKEIVVTDEGDSSDYTTTFYQYDGQNLKLLGTTQGLYENMTFDGKGKLTTQTRASILDTWFFADDYSLSTNNTLVNIPKYFYARDTEVTLLQALALKRSPQDDSTVITTLQKGEIARIIACDNKKWCQIEKKDGLKGWFAVKDYATMVDFSEVVYATEVFEGLSNAD
;
A
#
# COMPACT_ATOMS: atom_id res chain seq x y z
N MET A 1 29.86 36.98 -18.13
CA MET A 1 29.11 37.53 -16.98
C MET A 1 27.74 36.89 -17.02
N SER A 2 27.53 35.87 -16.20
CA SER A 2 26.20 35.32 -15.92
C SER A 2 26.12 35.23 -14.40
N ASP A 3 25.12 35.91 -13.84
CA ASP A 3 24.92 36.05 -12.41
C ASP A 3 24.60 34.70 -11.76
N ASN A 4 25.51 34.22 -10.90
CA ASN A 4 25.22 33.12 -10.00
C ASN A 4 24.38 33.64 -8.83
N LYS A 5 23.07 33.35 -8.83
CA LYS A 5 22.21 33.55 -7.67
C LYS A 5 22.61 32.53 -6.58
N LYS A 6 22.95 33.03 -5.40
CA LYS A 6 23.22 32.22 -4.20
C LYS A 6 21.92 32.01 -3.43
N ILE A 7 21.60 30.76 -3.13
CA ILE A 7 20.55 30.37 -2.19
C ILE A 7 21.16 30.43 -0.78
N TYR A 8 20.51 31.10 0.16
CA TYR A 8 20.93 31.19 1.55
C TYR A 8 19.94 30.42 2.43
N ILE A 9 20.45 29.45 3.17
CA ILE A 9 19.69 28.71 4.19
C ILE A 9 19.94 29.40 5.53
N TYR A 10 18.89 29.90 6.18
CA TYR A 10 18.95 30.39 7.56
C TYR A 10 18.50 29.28 8.51
N LEU A 11 19.43 28.80 9.33
CA LEU A 11 19.12 27.94 10.47
C LEU A 11 19.48 28.68 11.75
N GLY A 12 18.54 28.72 12.69
CA GLY A 12 18.77 29.24 14.04
C GLY A 12 19.88 28.46 14.73
N SER A 13 20.98 29.16 14.99
CA SER A 13 22.10 28.81 15.90
C SER A 13 22.67 27.38 15.82
N GLY A 14 23.82 27.25 15.16
CA GLY A 14 24.79 26.16 15.42
C GLY A 14 25.30 25.48 14.16
N ILE A 15 26.40 25.98 13.63
CA ILE A 15 27.14 25.48 12.45
C ILE A 15 27.74 24.10 12.72
N ILE A 16 27.48 23.09 11.87
CA ILE A 16 28.51 22.27 11.18
C ILE A 16 27.97 21.87 9.79
N PHE A 17 28.71 22.25 8.76
CA PHE A 17 28.57 21.84 7.37
C PHE A 17 29.21 20.46 7.14
N LEU A 18 28.60 19.63 6.29
CA LEU A 18 29.30 19.14 5.09
C LEU A 18 28.31 18.90 3.94
N VAL A 19 28.60 19.55 2.81
CA VAL A 19 28.00 19.39 1.48
C VAL A 19 29.02 18.64 0.62
N ILE A 20 28.62 17.70 -0.22
CA ILE A 20 29.24 17.55 -1.56
C ILE A 20 28.16 17.27 -2.62
N VAL A 21 28.13 18.18 -3.60
CA VAL A 21 27.48 18.12 -4.91
C VAL A 21 28.54 17.69 -5.95
N PHE A 22 28.20 16.68 -6.77
CA PHE A 22 28.61 16.38 -8.16
C PHE A 22 30.07 16.61 -8.66
N LEU A 23 30.72 15.55 -9.18
CA LEU A 23 31.25 15.34 -10.57
C LEU A 23 32.49 14.43 -10.67
N LEU A 24 32.46 13.53 -11.67
CA LEU A 24 33.56 12.97 -12.50
C LEU A 24 34.98 12.76 -11.92
N MET A 25 35.46 11.52 -12.09
CA MET A 25 36.86 11.03 -12.17
C MET A 25 37.69 10.84 -10.88
N ASN A 26 38.13 9.59 -10.73
CA ASN A 26 39.38 9.07 -10.15
C ASN A 26 39.61 9.07 -8.62
N LYS A 27 39.86 7.84 -8.13
CA LYS A 27 40.76 7.40 -7.04
C LYS A 27 40.96 8.36 -5.85
N PHE A 28 40.52 7.95 -4.65
CA PHE A 28 41.36 7.34 -3.60
C PHE A 28 40.65 7.34 -2.22
N LEU A 29 40.89 6.22 -1.51
CA LEU A 29 41.02 6.04 -0.05
C LEU A 29 39.82 6.22 0.88
N PHE A 30 39.40 5.06 1.40
CA PHE A 30 38.79 4.82 2.71
C PHE A 30 39.52 5.55 3.86
N SER A 31 38.77 6.05 4.84
CA SER A 31 39.15 5.87 6.25
C SER A 31 37.92 5.56 7.10
N LYS A 32 38.05 4.49 7.89
CA LYS A 32 37.17 4.11 8.99
C LYS A 32 37.22 5.18 10.06
N ASP A 33 36.07 5.59 10.59
CA ASP A 33 35.94 6.00 11.99
C ASP A 33 34.48 5.79 12.45
N VAL A 34 34.34 4.93 13.46
CA VAL A 34 33.10 4.63 14.17
C VAL A 34 32.90 5.71 15.22
N VAL A 35 31.73 6.38 15.23
CA VAL A 35 31.30 7.20 16.38
C VAL A 35 29.85 6.87 16.75
N ASN A 36 29.70 6.64 18.05
CA ASN A 36 28.54 6.09 18.74
C ASN A 36 27.37 7.09 18.90
N LEU A 37 26.18 6.51 19.07
CA LEU A 37 24.82 7.09 19.00
C LEU A 37 24.51 8.26 19.95
N GLY A 38 23.68 9.19 19.45
CA GLY A 38 22.92 10.18 20.21
C GLY A 38 21.42 10.06 19.91
N LYS A 39 20.64 9.97 20.98
CA LYS A 39 19.19 9.71 21.12
C LYS A 39 18.22 10.37 20.13
N GLU A 40 17.10 9.66 19.93
CA GLU A 40 15.83 10.09 19.33
C GLU A 40 15.52 11.59 19.43
N GLN A 41 15.18 12.19 18.29
CA GLN A 41 14.21 13.28 18.19
C GLN A 41 13.56 13.19 16.82
N ASP A 42 12.24 13.04 16.81
CA ASP A 42 11.39 13.13 15.62
C ASP A 42 11.77 14.37 14.79
N LYS A 43 12.24 14.16 13.57
CA LYS A 43 12.46 15.24 12.62
C LYS A 43 11.46 15.11 11.48
N THR A 44 10.34 15.77 11.62
CA THR A 44 9.49 16.14 10.49
C THR A 44 10.28 17.05 9.56
N VAL A 45 10.51 16.63 8.32
CA VAL A 45 11.08 17.46 7.26
C VAL A 45 9.92 18.11 6.50
N THR A 46 9.78 19.42 6.63
CA THR A 46 8.85 20.20 5.80
C THR A 46 9.60 20.73 4.58
N VAL A 47 9.20 20.31 3.38
CA VAL A 47 9.63 20.93 2.13
C VAL A 47 8.54 21.89 1.70
N VAL A 48 8.87 23.17 1.51
CA VAL A 48 7.94 24.18 0.97
C VAL A 48 8.39 24.46 -0.46
N ASP A 49 7.52 24.19 -1.43
CA ASP A 49 7.66 24.70 -2.79
C ASP A 49 7.17 26.15 -2.80
N GLU A 50 8.06 27.11 -3.11
CA GLU A 50 7.69 28.53 -3.19
C GLU A 50 6.82 28.88 -4.41
N GLN A 51 6.37 27.91 -5.22
CA GLN A 51 5.48 28.17 -6.36
C GLN A 51 4.09 27.54 -6.29
N ASN A 52 3.78 26.66 -5.31
CA ASN A 52 2.41 26.20 -5.05
C ASN A 52 2.22 25.86 -3.57
N GLN A 53 1.15 26.38 -2.94
CA GLN A 53 0.88 26.28 -1.50
C GLN A 53 0.37 24.90 -1.02
N ASP A 54 0.92 23.79 -1.50
CA ASP A 54 0.57 22.47 -0.97
C ASP A 54 1.72 21.89 -0.12
N THR A 55 1.40 21.62 1.15
CA THR A 55 2.35 21.04 2.11
C THR A 55 2.13 19.53 2.13
N ILE A 56 3.13 18.73 1.74
CA ILE A 56 3.09 17.27 1.86
C ILE A 56 3.86 16.88 3.13
N LEU A 57 3.17 16.23 4.07
CA LEU A 57 3.75 15.65 5.29
C LEU A 57 4.17 14.21 5.00
N PHE A 58 5.44 13.89 5.24
CA PHE A 58 5.93 12.52 5.29
C PHE A 58 6.14 12.12 6.76
N GLU A 59 5.41 11.11 7.24
CA GLU A 59 5.72 10.44 8.51
C GLU A 59 6.66 9.27 8.21
N GLY A 60 7.87 9.31 8.76
CA GLY A 60 8.86 8.23 8.61
C GLY A 60 8.55 7.06 9.55
N SER A 61 8.73 5.83 9.05
CA SER A 61 8.58 4.60 9.83
C SER A 61 9.70 4.48 10.90
N PRO A 62 9.43 3.88 12.08
CA PRO A 62 10.43 3.76 13.14
C PRO A 62 11.58 2.81 12.79
N TYR A 63 12.79 3.21 13.16
CA TYR A 63 14.03 2.44 13.01
C TYR A 63 14.03 1.17 13.87
N VAL A 64 14.23 0.01 13.26
CA VAL A 64 14.50 -1.27 13.96
C VAL A 64 16.01 -1.52 13.98
N PRO A 65 16.66 -1.68 15.15
CA PRO A 65 18.07 -2.03 15.21
C PRO A 65 18.27 -3.47 14.74
N VAL A 66 19.00 -3.68 13.65
CA VAL A 66 19.42 -5.02 13.21
C VAL A 66 20.66 -5.41 14.02
N ASP A 67 20.53 -6.42 14.88
CA ASP A 67 21.57 -6.91 15.80
C ASP A 67 22.77 -7.59 15.11
N ASN A 68 22.84 -7.55 13.77
CA ASN A 68 23.90 -8.19 13.01
C ASN A 68 24.21 -7.39 11.73
N GLN A 69 25.08 -6.39 11.87
CA GLN A 69 25.48 -5.50 10.78
C GLN A 69 26.09 -6.27 9.58
N GLU A 70 26.78 -7.39 9.82
CA GLU A 70 27.31 -8.25 8.75
C GLU A 70 26.20 -8.98 7.96
N GLN A 71 25.12 -9.38 8.63
CA GLN A 71 23.96 -9.99 7.95
C GLN A 71 23.25 -8.94 7.09
N PHE A 72 23.05 -7.73 7.62
CA PHE A 72 22.46 -6.61 6.89
C PHE A 72 23.31 -6.20 5.68
N GLU A 73 24.63 -6.11 5.83
CA GLU A 73 25.55 -5.79 4.73
C GLU A 73 25.62 -6.91 3.68
N SER A 74 25.54 -8.19 4.10
CA SER A 74 25.47 -9.36 3.21
C SER A 74 24.13 -9.44 2.47
N ASP A 75 23.01 -9.15 3.13
CA ASP A 75 21.69 -9.13 2.52
C ASP A 75 21.57 -7.95 1.55
N LEU A 76 22.15 -6.79 1.89
CA LEU A 76 22.30 -5.64 0.99
C LEU A 76 23.20 -5.95 -0.20
N SER A 77 24.32 -6.65 -0.02
CA SER A 77 25.21 -7.00 -1.14
C SER A 77 24.58 -8.07 -2.04
N SER A 78 23.88 -9.03 -1.45
CA SER A 78 23.10 -10.05 -2.16
C SER A 78 21.94 -9.42 -2.94
N TYR A 79 21.25 -8.44 -2.34
CA TYR A 79 20.16 -7.71 -2.99
C TYR A 79 20.68 -6.74 -4.06
N SER A 80 21.80 -6.06 -3.82
CA SER A 80 22.46 -5.22 -4.83
C SER A 80 22.99 -6.05 -5.99
N ASP A 81 23.61 -7.19 -5.73
CA ASP A 81 24.07 -8.13 -6.76
C ASP A 81 22.90 -8.75 -7.52
N TYR A 82 21.75 -9.01 -6.86
CA TYR A 82 20.51 -9.44 -7.50
C TYR A 82 19.96 -8.36 -8.45
N LEU A 83 20.04 -7.08 -8.07
CA LEU A 83 19.61 -5.96 -8.92
C LEU A 83 20.62 -5.61 -10.03
N GLU A 84 21.93 -5.70 -9.78
CA GLU A 84 22.99 -5.41 -10.78
C GLU A 84 23.11 -6.50 -11.84
N ASN A 85 22.85 -7.77 -11.48
CA ASN A 85 23.03 -8.91 -12.39
C ASN A 85 21.73 -9.43 -13.01
N LYS A 86 20.57 -8.84 -12.69
CA LYS A 86 19.38 -9.03 -13.52
C LYS A 86 19.53 -8.12 -14.73
N PRO A 87 19.69 -8.65 -15.96
CA PRO A 87 19.52 -7.80 -17.13
C PRO A 87 18.13 -7.17 -16.99
N LEU A 88 18.06 -5.84 -16.93
CA LEU A 88 16.82 -5.09 -17.06
C LEU A 88 16.26 -5.36 -18.46
N GLU A 89 15.64 -6.52 -18.65
CA GLU A 89 14.67 -6.74 -19.71
C GLU A 89 13.33 -6.03 -19.38
N PHE A 90 13.38 -4.91 -18.64
CA PHE A 90 12.28 -3.96 -18.49
C PHE A 90 12.10 -3.06 -19.73
N ASN A 91 12.64 -3.47 -20.88
CA ASN A 91 12.28 -2.92 -22.18
C ASN A 91 10.99 -3.56 -22.69
N GLN A 92 9.88 -3.33 -22.00
CA GLN A 92 8.58 -3.27 -22.66
C GLN A 92 7.92 -1.97 -22.26
N TYR A 93 8.38 -0.88 -22.89
CA TYR A 93 7.54 0.28 -23.16
C TYR A 93 6.25 -0.25 -23.78
N ARG A 94 5.23 -0.50 -22.96
CA ARG A 94 3.91 -0.89 -23.46
C ARG A 94 3.32 0.38 -24.05
N LYS A 95 3.75 0.77 -25.24
CA LYS A 95 3.14 1.89 -25.93
C LYS A 95 1.81 1.41 -26.48
N VAL A 96 0.74 2.08 -26.11
CA VAL A 96 -0.62 1.81 -26.62
C VAL A 96 -1.12 3.07 -27.29
N GLU A 97 -1.86 2.89 -28.38
CA GLU A 97 -2.63 3.97 -29.02
C GLU A 97 -4.12 3.66 -28.86
N GLU A 98 -4.79 4.47 -28.04
CA GLU A 98 -6.20 4.28 -27.68
C GLU A 98 -6.93 5.62 -27.61
N ASP A 99 -8.20 5.64 -27.97
CA ASP A 99 -9.08 6.81 -27.79
C ASP A 99 -9.58 6.79 -26.35
N LEU A 100 -9.02 7.66 -25.50
CA LEU A 100 -9.28 7.71 -24.07
C LEU A 100 -10.48 8.60 -23.71
N ASN A 101 -10.77 9.60 -24.54
CA ASN A 101 -11.81 10.61 -24.26
C ASN A 101 -12.99 10.59 -25.23
N GLY A 102 -13.03 9.61 -26.14
CA GLY A 102 -14.11 9.39 -27.08
C GLY A 102 -14.20 10.44 -28.20
N ASP A 103 -13.13 11.22 -28.46
CA ASP A 103 -13.12 12.25 -29.50
C ASP A 103 -12.86 11.68 -30.92
N GLY A 104 -12.57 10.38 -31.02
CA GLY A 104 -12.28 9.65 -32.24
C GLY A 104 -10.81 9.72 -32.68
N LYS A 105 -9.94 10.40 -31.94
CA LYS A 105 -8.49 10.36 -32.09
C LYS A 105 -7.92 9.44 -31.02
N LYS A 106 -6.73 8.92 -31.30
CA LYS A 106 -6.02 8.05 -30.37
C LYS A 106 -4.88 8.80 -29.75
N GLU A 107 -4.78 8.69 -28.43
CA GLU A 107 -3.65 9.19 -27.65
C GLU A 107 -2.56 8.14 -27.57
N ASN A 108 -1.30 8.59 -27.49
CA ASN A 108 -0.16 7.72 -27.24
C ASN A 108 0.05 7.58 -25.73
N ILE A 109 -0.22 6.41 -25.18
CA ILE A 109 0.01 6.10 -23.77
C ILE A 109 1.30 5.30 -23.63
N SER A 110 2.17 5.71 -22.71
CA SER A 110 3.35 4.93 -22.34
C SER A 110 3.73 5.18 -20.88
N ILE A 111 4.46 4.25 -20.29
CA ILE A 111 4.99 4.38 -18.94
C ILE A 111 6.52 4.25 -19.00
N GLU A 112 7.20 5.12 -18.27
CA GLU A 112 8.65 5.13 -18.10
C GLU A 112 8.96 4.93 -16.61
N PHE A 113 10.02 4.18 -16.29
CA PHE A 113 10.48 3.99 -14.92
C PHE A 113 11.81 4.69 -14.74
N LYS A 114 11.92 5.48 -13.68
CA LYS A 114 13.17 6.11 -13.27
C LYS A 114 13.52 5.65 -11.87
N GLN A 115 14.70 5.05 -11.75
CA GLN A 115 15.30 4.89 -10.44
C GLN A 115 15.77 6.26 -9.94
N ILE A 116 15.33 6.62 -8.75
CA ILE A 116 15.76 7.83 -8.03
C ILE A 116 16.23 7.35 -6.67
N ASP A 117 17.55 7.40 -6.45
CA ASP A 117 18.23 6.82 -5.29
C ASP A 117 17.88 5.32 -5.10
N TYR A 118 17.26 4.96 -3.98
CA TYR A 118 16.85 3.59 -3.63
C TYR A 118 15.41 3.26 -4.04
N SER A 119 14.70 4.19 -4.68
CA SER A 119 13.29 4.04 -5.05
C SER A 119 13.09 4.04 -6.56
N TYR A 120 11.99 3.48 -7.02
CA TYR A 120 11.56 3.56 -8.41
C TYR A 120 10.33 4.44 -8.53
N VAL A 121 10.32 5.32 -9.54
CA VAL A 121 9.18 6.17 -9.85
C VAL A 121 8.66 5.80 -11.23
N ALA A 122 7.36 5.53 -11.30
CA ALA A 122 6.63 5.38 -12.55
C ALA A 122 6.19 6.75 -13.06
N ILE A 123 6.43 6.98 -14.35
CA ILE A 123 6.11 8.21 -15.06
C ILE A 123 5.18 7.84 -16.21
N LEU A 124 3.91 8.23 -16.08
CA LEU A 124 2.88 8.04 -17.09
C LEU A 124 2.93 9.18 -18.10
N HIS A 125 3.02 8.82 -19.38
CA HIS A 125 2.98 9.73 -20.51
C HIS A 125 1.71 9.49 -21.32
N VAL A 126 0.98 10.56 -21.62
CA VAL A 126 -0.18 10.57 -22.53
C VAL A 126 0.01 11.73 -23.51
N ASP A 127 0.43 11.40 -24.73
CA ASP A 127 0.95 12.34 -25.71
C ASP A 127 2.04 13.27 -25.12
N ASN A 128 1.70 14.55 -24.92
CA ASN A 128 2.60 15.56 -24.37
C ASN A 128 2.42 15.78 -22.86
N ILE A 129 1.46 15.08 -22.24
CA ILE A 129 1.20 15.16 -20.79
C ILE A 129 2.03 14.11 -20.08
N VAL A 130 2.62 14.51 -18.97
CA VAL A 130 3.46 13.67 -18.13
C VAL A 130 3.03 13.83 -16.68
N THR A 131 2.84 12.71 -15.97
CA THR A 131 2.63 12.70 -14.53
C THR A 131 3.43 11.58 -13.88
N THR A 132 3.86 11.77 -12.63
CA THR A 132 4.32 10.65 -11.80
C THR A 132 3.11 9.91 -11.24
N THR A 133 3.29 8.62 -10.98
CA THR A 133 2.27 7.82 -10.30
C THR A 133 2.66 7.59 -8.83
N PRO A 134 1.69 7.63 -7.89
CA PRO A 134 1.92 7.15 -6.53
C PRO A 134 2.37 5.69 -6.54
N GLY A 135 3.27 5.32 -5.63
CA GLY A 135 3.79 3.95 -5.53
C GLY A 135 5.23 3.90 -5.01
N HIS A 136 5.68 2.70 -4.64
CA HIS A 136 7.06 2.46 -4.17
C HIS A 136 7.78 1.43 -5.05
N VAL A 137 7.05 0.42 -5.53
CA VAL A 137 7.57 -0.68 -6.34
C VAL A 137 6.72 -0.81 -7.61
N PRO A 138 6.84 0.12 -8.58
CA PRO A 138 5.99 0.12 -9.75
C PRO A 138 6.20 -1.16 -10.57
N SER A 139 5.10 -1.81 -10.98
CA SER A 139 5.11 -3.17 -11.55
C SER A 139 5.74 -3.28 -12.94
N GLY A 140 5.98 -2.16 -13.63
CA GLY A 140 6.33 -2.19 -15.04
C GLY A 140 5.15 -2.06 -16.01
N HIS A 141 3.90 -2.08 -15.52
CA HIS A 141 2.72 -2.27 -16.35
C HIS A 141 1.63 -1.22 -16.12
N PHE A 142 0.90 -0.94 -17.21
CA PHE A 142 -0.40 -0.26 -17.15
C PHE A 142 -1.43 -1.00 -17.99
N GLY A 143 -2.69 -0.75 -17.70
CA GLY A 143 -3.85 -1.21 -18.46
C GLY A 143 -4.73 -0.05 -18.91
N ILE A 144 -5.61 -0.33 -19.86
CA ILE A 144 -6.74 0.55 -20.21
C ILE A 144 -8.01 -0.19 -19.81
N VAL A 145 -8.85 0.46 -19.03
CA VAL A 145 -10.14 -0.06 -18.56
C VAL A 145 -11.24 0.93 -18.90
N ASP A 146 -12.48 0.48 -18.79
CA ASP A 146 -13.66 1.30 -19.03
C ASP A 146 -14.61 1.02 -17.86
N ILE A 147 -14.54 1.90 -16.85
CA ILE A 147 -15.29 1.73 -15.60
C ILE A 147 -16.77 2.05 -15.84
N ASP A 148 -17.09 3.05 -16.67
CA ASP A 148 -18.45 3.43 -17.06
C ASP A 148 -18.59 3.55 -18.59
N LYS A 149 -19.15 2.51 -19.22
CA LYS A 149 -19.28 2.41 -20.68
C LYS A 149 -20.25 3.44 -21.28
N SER A 150 -20.94 4.21 -20.46
CA SER A 150 -21.92 5.19 -20.90
C SER A 150 -21.34 6.60 -21.10
N ASP A 151 -20.12 6.86 -20.61
CA ASP A 151 -19.51 8.20 -20.68
C ASP A 151 -18.54 8.40 -21.87
N ASN A 152 -18.28 7.33 -22.64
CA ASN A 152 -17.30 7.28 -23.75
C ASN A 152 -15.85 7.59 -23.33
N GLN A 153 -15.55 7.53 -22.03
CA GLN A 153 -14.21 7.70 -21.50
C GLN A 153 -13.61 6.32 -21.18
N LYS A 154 -12.28 6.26 -21.19
CA LYS A 154 -11.52 5.11 -20.70
C LYS A 154 -10.51 5.59 -19.67
N GLU A 155 -10.25 4.72 -18.70
CA GLU A 155 -9.30 4.97 -17.64
C GLU A 155 -7.98 4.25 -17.91
N ILE A 156 -6.88 4.94 -17.56
CA ILE A 156 -5.56 4.34 -17.48
C ILE A 156 -5.37 3.83 -16.05
N VAL A 157 -4.96 2.57 -15.92
CA VAL A 157 -4.65 1.95 -14.63
C VAL A 157 -3.18 1.62 -14.55
N VAL A 158 -2.51 2.02 -13.47
CA VAL A 158 -1.09 1.77 -13.23
C VAL A 158 -0.96 0.96 -11.95
N THR A 159 -0.29 -0.20 -12.01
CA THR A 159 -0.09 -1.06 -10.85
C THR A 159 1.26 -0.87 -10.19
N ASP A 160 1.25 -1.00 -8.86
CA ASP A 160 2.42 -1.06 -8.00
C ASP A 160 2.42 -2.41 -7.29
N GLU A 161 3.57 -3.07 -7.24
CA GLU A 161 3.74 -4.33 -6.52
C GLU A 161 3.74 -4.13 -5.00
N GLY A 162 4.06 -2.92 -4.54
CA GLY A 162 4.22 -2.61 -3.12
C GLY A 162 5.36 -3.39 -2.48
N ASP A 163 5.72 -2.96 -1.27
CA ASP A 163 6.58 -3.80 -0.42
C ASP A 163 5.79 -5.04 0.02
N SER A 164 6.47 -6.18 0.14
CA SER A 164 5.87 -7.44 0.62
C SER A 164 4.56 -7.85 -0.08
N SER A 165 4.44 -7.58 -1.38
CA SER A 165 3.25 -7.91 -2.18
C SER A 165 1.97 -7.15 -1.78
N ASP A 166 2.10 -5.96 -1.18
CA ASP A 166 0.98 -5.03 -0.94
C ASP A 166 0.58 -4.30 -2.24
N TYR A 167 0.05 -5.08 -3.20
CA TYR A 167 -0.33 -4.60 -4.52
C TYR A 167 -1.31 -3.43 -4.47
N THR A 168 -1.07 -2.41 -5.29
CA THR A 168 -2.03 -1.31 -5.51
C THR A 168 -2.23 -1.02 -6.99
N THR A 169 -3.35 -0.37 -7.30
CA THR A 169 -3.67 0.14 -8.63
C THR A 169 -4.15 1.58 -8.52
N THR A 170 -3.53 2.47 -9.30
CA THR A 170 -3.93 3.87 -9.41
C THR A 170 -4.64 4.14 -10.74
N PHE A 171 -5.72 4.92 -10.69
CA PHE A 171 -6.63 5.16 -11.81
C PHE A 171 -6.57 6.62 -12.28
N TYR A 172 -6.47 6.82 -13.59
CA TYR A 172 -6.42 8.13 -14.23
C TYR A 172 -7.45 8.25 -15.34
N GLN A 173 -8.04 9.43 -15.48
CA GLN A 173 -8.86 9.81 -16.63
C GLN A 173 -8.18 10.94 -17.41
N TYR A 174 -8.21 10.86 -18.73
CA TYR A 174 -7.72 11.91 -19.63
C TYR A 174 -8.91 12.71 -20.19
N ASP A 175 -8.86 14.04 -20.10
CA ASP A 175 -9.95 14.93 -20.56
C ASP A 175 -9.65 15.63 -21.92
N GLY A 176 -8.58 15.24 -22.61
CA GLY A 176 -8.06 15.95 -23.80
C GLY A 176 -6.99 16.99 -23.50
N GLN A 177 -6.84 17.42 -22.24
CA GLN A 177 -5.91 18.48 -21.84
C GLN A 177 -5.12 18.14 -20.57
N ASN A 178 -5.66 17.30 -19.69
CA ASN A 178 -5.12 16.96 -18.38
C ASN A 178 -5.33 15.49 -18.06
N LEU A 179 -4.48 14.95 -17.16
CA LEU A 179 -4.70 13.68 -16.49
C LEU A 179 -5.24 13.94 -15.08
N LYS A 180 -6.41 13.38 -14.80
CA LYS A 180 -7.07 13.47 -13.50
C LYS A 180 -6.93 12.16 -12.75
N LEU A 181 -6.38 12.22 -11.54
CA LEU A 181 -6.37 11.09 -10.61
C LEU A 181 -7.80 10.81 -10.11
N LEU A 182 -8.28 9.58 -10.30
CA LEU A 182 -9.59 9.15 -9.79
C LEU A 182 -9.45 8.52 -8.40
N GLY A 183 -8.32 7.89 -8.11
CA GLY A 183 -8.03 7.26 -6.82
C GLY A 183 -7.09 6.07 -6.95
N THR A 184 -6.81 5.44 -5.82
CA THR A 184 -5.98 4.23 -5.71
C THR A 184 -6.74 3.18 -4.91
N THR A 185 -6.66 1.93 -5.34
CA THR A 185 -7.21 0.78 -4.62
C THR A 185 -6.11 -0.23 -4.35
N GLN A 186 -6.32 -1.14 -3.38
CA GLN A 186 -5.49 -2.33 -3.27
C GLN A 186 -5.81 -3.33 -4.39
N GLY A 187 -4.89 -4.26 -4.61
CA GLY A 187 -4.96 -5.30 -5.63
C GLY A 187 -4.44 -4.84 -7.00
N LEU A 188 -4.12 -5.84 -7.84
CA LEU A 188 -3.73 -5.66 -9.24
C LEU A 188 -4.98 -5.52 -10.13
N TYR A 189 -4.96 -4.58 -11.08
CA TYR A 189 -6.11 -4.35 -11.97
C TYR A 189 -6.50 -5.58 -12.80
N GLU A 190 -5.54 -6.46 -13.10
CA GLU A 190 -5.77 -7.72 -13.83
C GLU A 190 -6.74 -8.65 -13.09
N ASN A 191 -6.81 -8.54 -11.76
CA ASN A 191 -7.68 -9.34 -10.90
C ASN A 191 -8.99 -8.62 -10.54
N MET A 192 -9.21 -7.40 -11.05
CA MET A 192 -10.42 -6.63 -10.78
C MET A 192 -11.54 -6.98 -11.75
N THR A 193 -12.77 -6.78 -11.30
CA THR A 193 -13.96 -6.85 -12.17
C THR A 193 -14.60 -5.48 -12.31
N PHE A 194 -14.87 -5.07 -13.55
CA PHE A 194 -15.52 -3.81 -13.89
C PHE A 194 -16.94 -4.11 -14.41
N ASP A 195 -17.95 -3.48 -13.84
CA ASP A 195 -19.34 -3.72 -14.29
C ASP A 195 -19.74 -2.87 -15.51
N GLY A 196 -18.90 -1.90 -15.89
CA GLY A 196 -19.10 -0.97 -17.00
C GLY A 196 -20.22 0.05 -16.74
N LYS A 197 -20.60 0.24 -15.47
CA LYS A 197 -21.64 1.18 -15.01
C LYS A 197 -21.14 2.06 -13.86
N GLY A 198 -19.83 2.27 -13.79
CA GLY A 198 -19.20 3.07 -12.76
C GLY A 198 -18.78 2.29 -11.51
N LYS A 199 -18.89 0.95 -11.47
CA LYS A 199 -18.48 0.13 -10.32
C LYS A 199 -17.35 -0.83 -10.67
N LEU A 200 -16.44 -1.01 -9.73
CA LEU A 200 -15.44 -2.08 -9.75
C LEU A 200 -15.41 -2.86 -8.43
N THR A 201 -14.89 -4.08 -8.51
CA THR A 201 -14.56 -4.91 -7.35
C THR A 201 -13.10 -5.33 -7.44
N THR A 202 -12.37 -5.16 -6.33
CA THR A 202 -10.98 -5.58 -6.16
C THR A 202 -10.83 -6.51 -4.95
N GLN A 203 -9.61 -6.93 -4.67
CA GLN A 203 -9.23 -7.65 -3.46
C GLN A 203 -8.40 -6.73 -2.54
N THR A 204 -8.81 -6.63 -1.27
CA THR A 204 -8.15 -5.81 -0.24
C THR A 204 -7.65 -6.71 0.89
N ARG A 205 -6.43 -6.48 1.38
CA ARG A 205 -5.86 -7.13 2.57
C ARG A 205 -6.57 -6.61 3.81
N ALA A 206 -7.00 -7.52 4.67
CA ALA A 206 -7.61 -7.16 5.92
C ALA A 206 -6.60 -6.58 6.90
N SER A 207 -7.09 -5.67 7.75
CA SER A 207 -6.32 -4.94 8.76
C SER A 207 -6.46 -5.55 10.15
N ILE A 208 -7.13 -6.71 10.28
CA ILE A 208 -7.33 -7.39 11.55
C ILE A 208 -7.25 -8.90 11.44
N LEU A 209 -7.02 -9.51 12.61
CA LEU A 209 -7.04 -10.93 12.96
C LEU A 209 -5.86 -11.73 12.42
N ASP A 210 -5.66 -11.73 11.10
CA ASP A 210 -4.64 -12.52 10.40
C ASP A 210 -4.46 -11.98 8.97
N THR A 211 -3.57 -12.58 8.17
CA THR A 211 -3.38 -12.23 6.75
C THR A 211 -4.46 -12.91 5.90
N TRP A 212 -5.55 -12.20 5.65
CA TRP A 212 -6.63 -12.61 4.76
C TRP A 212 -7.07 -11.45 3.86
N PHE A 213 -7.82 -11.79 2.81
CA PHE A 213 -8.26 -10.83 1.80
C PHE A 213 -9.76 -10.93 1.57
N PHE A 214 -10.39 -9.81 1.22
CA PHE A 214 -11.81 -9.75 0.91
C PHE A 214 -12.10 -8.99 -0.38
N ALA A 215 -13.26 -9.29 -0.98
CA ALA A 215 -13.78 -8.57 -2.12
C ALA A 215 -14.28 -7.17 -1.70
N ASP A 216 -13.62 -6.14 -2.19
CA ASP A 216 -13.85 -4.76 -1.87
C ASP A 216 -14.41 -3.99 -3.06
N ASP A 217 -15.45 -3.20 -2.84
CA ASP A 217 -16.25 -2.59 -3.90
C ASP A 217 -16.02 -1.09 -3.94
N TYR A 218 -15.89 -0.53 -5.13
CA TYR A 218 -15.75 0.90 -5.35
C TYR A 218 -16.71 1.37 -6.44
N SER A 219 -17.15 2.63 -6.35
CA SER A 219 -17.90 3.31 -7.41
C SER A 219 -17.30 4.66 -7.73
N LEU A 220 -17.49 5.12 -8.97
CA LEU A 220 -17.27 6.50 -9.35
C LEU A 220 -18.29 7.41 -8.66
N SER A 221 -17.79 8.47 -8.02
CA SER A 221 -18.60 9.57 -7.50
C SER A 221 -19.13 10.45 -8.63
N THR A 222 -20.03 11.39 -8.30
CA THR A 222 -20.50 12.41 -9.26
C THR A 222 -19.38 13.30 -9.80
N ASN A 223 -18.22 13.33 -9.13
CA ASN A 223 -17.05 14.09 -9.55
C ASN A 223 -16.00 13.18 -10.21
N ASN A 224 -16.35 11.99 -10.69
CA ASN A 224 -15.44 11.00 -11.26
C ASN A 224 -14.23 10.75 -10.35
N THR A 225 -14.49 10.34 -9.11
CA THR A 225 -13.46 9.83 -8.19
C THR A 225 -13.90 8.50 -7.65
N LEU A 226 -12.96 7.58 -7.45
CA LEU A 226 -13.26 6.29 -6.84
C LEU A 226 -13.57 6.47 -5.35
N VAL A 227 -14.70 5.92 -4.94
CA VAL A 227 -15.17 5.93 -3.56
C VAL A 227 -15.44 4.49 -3.14
N ASN A 228 -14.84 4.06 -2.03
CA ASN A 228 -15.11 2.76 -1.43
C ASN A 228 -16.59 2.65 -1.04
N ILE A 229 -17.19 1.50 -1.30
CA ILE A 229 -18.56 1.17 -0.90
C ILE A 229 -18.45 0.31 0.37
N PRO A 230 -18.55 0.91 1.57
CA PRO A 230 -18.30 0.21 2.81
C PRO A 230 -19.36 -0.87 3.05
N LYS A 231 -18.88 -2.05 3.45
CA LYS A 231 -19.74 -3.15 3.93
C LYS A 231 -19.65 -3.20 5.46
N TYR A 232 -20.74 -3.59 6.11
CA TYR A 232 -20.72 -3.81 7.56
C TYR A 232 -19.80 -4.97 7.94
N PHE A 233 -19.79 -6.03 7.12
CA PHE A 233 -18.93 -7.18 7.29
C PHE A 233 -18.51 -7.73 5.94
N TYR A 234 -17.30 -8.27 5.89
CA TYR A 234 -16.74 -8.99 4.77
C TYR A 234 -16.76 -10.47 5.09
N ALA A 235 -17.32 -11.25 4.17
CA ALA A 235 -17.40 -12.70 4.32
C ALA A 235 -16.00 -13.32 4.28
N ARG A 236 -15.80 -14.36 5.09
CA ARG A 236 -14.62 -15.21 5.06
C ARG A 236 -14.99 -16.66 5.36
N ASP A 237 -14.03 -17.54 5.19
CA ASP A 237 -14.23 -18.99 5.15
C ASP A 237 -13.06 -19.71 5.84
N THR A 238 -12.83 -19.43 7.12
CA THR A 238 -11.64 -19.94 7.80
C THR A 238 -12.03 -20.92 8.89
N GLU A 239 -11.74 -22.20 8.69
CA GLU A 239 -11.82 -23.20 9.75
C GLU A 239 -10.67 -23.01 10.74
N VAL A 240 -10.99 -23.06 12.03
CA VAL A 240 -10.03 -22.88 13.12
C VAL A 240 -10.27 -23.90 14.22
N THR A 241 -9.19 -24.33 14.88
CA THR A 241 -9.26 -25.11 16.12
C THR A 241 -8.96 -24.20 17.32
N LEU A 242 -9.80 -24.27 18.35
CA LEU A 242 -9.67 -23.42 19.53
C LEU A 242 -8.54 -23.94 20.43
N LEU A 243 -7.49 -23.14 20.61
CA LEU A 243 -6.39 -23.43 21.54
C LEU A 243 -6.73 -23.01 22.97
N GLN A 244 -7.70 -22.10 23.12
CA GLN A 244 -8.24 -21.61 24.39
C GLN A 244 -9.76 -21.48 24.30
N ALA A 245 -10.44 -21.46 25.46
CA ALA A 245 -11.87 -21.21 25.48
C ALA A 245 -12.18 -19.75 25.08
N LEU A 246 -13.21 -19.54 24.27
CA LEU A 246 -13.58 -18.22 23.75
C LEU A 246 -15.07 -17.96 23.98
N ALA A 247 -15.38 -16.94 24.79
CA ALA A 247 -16.74 -16.49 25.01
C ALA A 247 -17.24 -15.72 23.78
N LEU A 248 -18.40 -16.09 23.26
CA LEU A 248 -19.01 -15.46 22.10
C LEU A 248 -20.12 -14.49 22.51
N LYS A 249 -20.07 -13.29 21.95
CA LYS A 249 -21.05 -12.23 22.18
C LYS A 249 -22.24 -12.34 21.25
N ARG A 250 -23.38 -11.77 21.67
CA ARG A 250 -24.61 -11.75 20.86
C ARG A 250 -24.44 -10.98 19.56
N SER A 251 -23.88 -9.77 19.63
CA SER A 251 -23.64 -8.91 18.46
C SER A 251 -22.61 -7.82 18.78
N PRO A 252 -22.04 -7.14 17.77
CA PRO A 252 -21.18 -5.98 17.97
C PRO A 252 -21.85 -4.81 18.72
N GLN A 253 -23.18 -4.75 18.75
CA GLN A 253 -23.96 -3.73 19.47
C GLN A 253 -24.39 -4.17 20.89
N ASP A 254 -24.31 -5.47 21.19
CA ASP A 254 -24.63 -6.08 22.48
C ASP A 254 -23.48 -7.03 22.87
N ASP A 255 -22.32 -6.42 23.14
CA ASP A 255 -21.07 -7.12 23.47
C ASP A 255 -20.94 -7.49 24.95
N SER A 256 -21.88 -7.04 25.78
CA SER A 256 -22.00 -7.43 27.18
C SER A 256 -22.62 -8.82 27.35
N THR A 257 -23.43 -9.26 26.39
CA THR A 257 -24.15 -10.54 26.48
C THR A 257 -23.35 -11.67 25.86
N VAL A 258 -22.88 -12.61 26.68
CA VAL A 258 -22.30 -13.89 26.23
C VAL A 258 -23.44 -14.85 25.90
N ILE A 259 -23.45 -15.38 24.68
CA ILE A 259 -24.49 -16.32 24.20
C ILE A 259 -24.03 -17.78 24.27
N THR A 260 -22.73 -18.03 24.20
CA THR A 260 -22.11 -19.36 24.32
C THR A 260 -20.60 -19.19 24.51
N THR A 261 -19.91 -20.28 24.85
CA THR A 261 -18.45 -20.34 24.88
C THR A 261 -17.99 -21.51 24.03
N LEU A 262 -17.09 -21.24 23.08
CA LEU A 262 -16.33 -22.28 22.39
C LEU A 262 -15.27 -22.83 23.34
N GLN A 263 -15.17 -24.15 23.46
CA GLN A 263 -14.20 -24.79 24.35
C GLN A 263 -12.88 -25.07 23.62
N LYS A 264 -11.78 -25.17 24.38
CA LYS A 264 -10.50 -25.63 23.86
C LYS A 264 -10.65 -26.99 23.17
N GLY A 265 -10.07 -27.12 21.98
CA GLY A 265 -10.12 -28.29 21.11
C GLY A 265 -11.34 -28.35 20.21
N GLU A 266 -12.32 -27.44 20.35
CA GLU A 266 -13.44 -27.36 19.42
C GLU A 266 -12.98 -26.81 18.07
N ILE A 267 -13.61 -27.30 17.00
CA ILE A 267 -13.46 -26.77 15.65
C ILE A 267 -14.64 -25.84 15.37
N ALA A 268 -14.34 -24.65 14.86
CA ALA A 268 -15.30 -23.65 14.48
C ALA A 268 -14.86 -22.94 13.20
N ARG A 269 -15.73 -22.08 12.66
CA ARG A 269 -15.46 -21.39 11.41
C ARG A 269 -15.65 -19.89 11.54
N ILE A 270 -14.61 -19.11 11.27
CA ILE A 270 -14.71 -17.66 11.18
C ILE A 270 -15.36 -17.35 9.83
N ILE A 271 -16.50 -16.68 9.85
CA ILE A 271 -17.37 -16.51 8.68
C ILE A 271 -17.48 -15.07 8.19
N ALA A 272 -17.15 -14.09 9.04
CA ALA A 272 -17.15 -12.69 8.64
C ALA A 272 -16.30 -11.84 9.59
N CYS A 273 -15.79 -10.71 9.11
CA CYS A 273 -15.20 -9.66 9.95
C CYS A 273 -15.55 -8.26 9.41
N ASP A 274 -15.58 -7.24 10.27
CA ASP A 274 -15.86 -5.84 9.89
C ASP A 274 -14.61 -5.08 9.41
N ASN A 275 -13.46 -5.76 9.40
CA ASN A 275 -12.15 -5.20 9.11
C ASN A 275 -11.70 -4.06 10.06
N LYS A 276 -12.25 -4.01 11.28
CA LYS A 276 -11.97 -2.97 12.28
C LYS A 276 -11.77 -3.53 13.69
N LYS A 277 -12.66 -4.41 14.13
CA LYS A 277 -12.69 -4.97 15.49
C LYS A 277 -13.38 -6.33 15.55
N TRP A 278 -14.51 -6.50 14.88
CA TRP A 278 -15.41 -7.61 15.12
C TRP A 278 -15.28 -8.71 14.08
N CYS A 279 -15.26 -9.96 14.54
CA CYS A 279 -15.39 -11.15 13.72
C CYS A 279 -16.52 -12.04 14.22
N GLN A 280 -17.24 -12.66 13.28
CA GLN A 280 -18.27 -13.66 13.55
C GLN A 280 -17.71 -15.06 13.34
N ILE A 281 -18.01 -15.94 14.28
CA ILE A 281 -17.62 -17.35 14.25
C ILE A 281 -18.84 -18.24 14.42
N GLU A 282 -18.86 -19.33 13.67
CA GLU A 282 -19.92 -20.33 13.62
C GLU A 282 -19.42 -21.66 14.17
N LYS A 283 -20.18 -22.21 15.11
CA LYS A 283 -20.00 -23.56 15.64
C LYS A 283 -20.46 -24.60 14.63
N LYS A 284 -20.00 -25.84 14.81
CA LYS A 284 -20.45 -27.00 14.01
C LYS A 284 -21.97 -27.25 14.08
N ASP A 285 -22.62 -26.86 15.18
CA ASP A 285 -24.08 -26.95 15.35
C ASP A 285 -24.86 -25.81 14.67
N GLY A 286 -24.16 -24.87 14.01
CA GLY A 286 -24.74 -23.70 13.33
C GLY A 286 -24.96 -22.48 14.23
N LEU A 287 -24.67 -22.57 15.54
CA LEU A 287 -24.76 -21.42 16.42
C LEU A 287 -23.64 -20.42 16.11
N LYS A 288 -24.02 -19.16 15.89
CA LYS A 288 -23.12 -18.06 15.54
C LYS A 288 -22.97 -17.10 16.70
N GLY A 289 -21.78 -16.55 16.85
CA GLY A 289 -21.51 -15.48 17.80
C GLY A 289 -20.31 -14.65 17.40
N TRP A 290 -20.01 -13.63 18.20
CA TRP A 290 -19.04 -12.60 17.85
C TRP A 290 -17.89 -12.55 18.86
N PHE A 291 -16.70 -12.24 18.38
CA PHE A 291 -15.55 -11.90 19.22
C PHE A 291 -14.86 -10.67 18.65
N ALA A 292 -14.12 -9.96 19.50
CA ALA A 292 -13.42 -8.74 19.14
C ALA A 292 -11.91 -8.90 19.21
N VAL A 293 -11.23 -8.25 18.26
CA VAL A 293 -9.79 -8.04 18.23
C VAL A 293 -9.47 -6.54 18.19
N LYS A 294 -8.23 -6.18 18.54
CA LYS A 294 -7.65 -4.84 18.43
C LYS A 294 -6.18 -4.98 18.04
N ASP A 295 -5.54 -3.87 17.68
CA ASP A 295 -4.09 -3.82 17.41
C ASP A 295 -3.67 -4.95 16.45
N TYR A 296 -4.35 -5.00 15.29
CA TYR A 296 -4.33 -6.10 14.33
C TYR A 296 -4.91 -7.42 14.88
N ALA A 297 -4.24 -8.10 15.81
CA ALA A 297 -4.57 -9.48 16.19
C ALA A 297 -4.69 -9.74 17.70
N THR A 298 -4.79 -8.72 18.55
CA THR A 298 -4.93 -8.89 20.01
C THR A 298 -6.38 -9.13 20.40
N MET A 299 -6.66 -10.18 21.17
CA MET A 299 -7.99 -10.56 21.63
C MET A 299 -8.48 -9.61 22.74
N VAL A 300 -9.73 -9.13 22.64
CA VAL A 300 -10.27 -8.11 23.58
C VAL A 300 -10.79 -8.70 24.89
N ASP A 301 -11.32 -9.92 24.88
CA ASP A 301 -12.04 -10.51 26.02
C ASP A 301 -11.15 -11.26 27.03
N PHE A 302 -9.82 -11.15 26.90
CA PHE A 302 -8.87 -11.78 27.81
C PHE A 302 -8.32 -10.75 28.81
N SER A 303 -8.06 -11.18 30.05
CA SER A 303 -7.53 -10.30 31.11
C SER A 303 -6.07 -9.90 30.87
N GLU A 304 -5.32 -10.77 30.20
CA GLU A 304 -3.94 -10.55 29.76
C GLU A 304 -3.92 -10.28 28.26
N VAL A 305 -2.79 -9.76 27.76
CA VAL A 305 -2.56 -9.64 26.32
C VAL A 305 -2.45 -11.05 25.72
N VAL A 306 -3.43 -11.42 24.90
CA VAL A 306 -3.49 -12.70 24.20
C VAL A 306 -3.66 -12.41 22.72
N TYR A 307 -2.78 -12.97 21.88
CA TYR A 307 -2.88 -12.84 20.43
C TYR A 307 -3.83 -13.89 19.83
N ALA A 308 -4.40 -13.60 18.68
CA ALA A 308 -5.35 -14.47 18.00
C ALA A 308 -4.74 -15.86 17.69
N THR A 309 -3.44 -15.93 17.39
CA THR A 309 -2.71 -17.18 17.16
C THR A 309 -2.56 -18.05 18.42
N GLU A 310 -2.76 -17.49 19.61
CA GLU A 310 -2.81 -18.24 20.87
C GLU A 310 -4.21 -18.76 21.19
N VAL A 311 -5.24 -18.25 20.49
CA VAL A 311 -6.63 -18.69 20.63
C VAL A 311 -7.04 -19.62 19.49
N PHE A 312 -6.49 -19.42 18.30
CA PHE A 312 -6.87 -20.12 17.09
C PHE A 312 -5.64 -20.75 16.42
N GLU A 313 -5.74 -22.06 16.18
CA GLU A 313 -4.93 -22.75 15.18
C GLU A 313 -5.66 -22.69 13.83
N GLY A 314 -4.94 -22.44 12.74
CA GLY A 314 -5.50 -22.35 11.37
C GLY A 314 -5.58 -20.93 10.78
N LEU A 315 -5.12 -19.91 11.51
CA LEU A 315 -4.97 -18.56 10.98
C LEU A 315 -3.79 -18.46 10.00
N SER A 316 -3.89 -17.55 9.03
CA SER A 316 -2.87 -17.30 8.02
C SER A 316 -1.94 -16.16 8.43
N ASN A 317 -0.63 -16.42 8.55
CA ASN A 317 0.37 -15.37 8.79
C ASN A 317 1.35 -15.39 7.62
N ALA A 318 1.02 -14.64 6.58
CA ALA A 318 1.96 -14.27 5.53
C ALA A 318 2.41 -12.83 5.79
N ASP A 319 3.72 -12.60 5.72
CA ASP A 319 4.31 -11.26 5.77
C ASP A 319 3.93 -10.49 4.50
#